data_AF-T1EIF1-F1
#
_entry.id   AF-T1EIF1-F1
#
_cell.length_a   1.000
_cell.length_b   1.000
_cell.length_c   1.000
_cell.angle_alpha   90.00
_cell.angle_beta   90.00
_cell.angle_gamma   90.00
#
_symmetry.space_group_name_H-M   'P 1'
#
loop_
_entity.id
_entity.type
_entity.pdbx_description
1 polymer ?
#
loop_
_entity_poly.entity_id
_entity_poly.type
_entity_poly.pdbx_seq_one_letter_code
_entity_poly.pdbx_strand_id
1 'polypeptide(L)' 'LSTDELLSLTVGELNKKMKNVNVSQVKEVKQLRRTLKNRGYAAICRNKRVEQIGKLEAEKKSLQKEISTLKQEKN' A
#
# COMPACT_ATOMS: atom_id res chain seq x y z
N LEU A 1 -7.74 -13.77 19.04
CA LEU A 1 -7.50 -13.64 17.59
C LEU A 1 -6.07 -13.17 17.42
N SER A 2 -5.25 -13.89 16.64
CA SER A 2 -3.90 -13.42 16.34
C SER A 2 -3.93 -12.26 15.35
N THR A 3 -2.81 -11.55 15.20
CA THR A 3 -2.65 -10.48 14.20
C THR A 3 -2.90 -10.97 12.78
N ASP A 4 -2.36 -12.14 12.42
CA ASP A 4 -2.49 -12.70 11.07
C ASP A 4 -3.93 -13.13 10.77
N GLU A 5 -4.59 -13.76 11.74
CA GLU A 5 -6.01 -14.11 11.63
C GLU A 5 -6.87 -12.85 11.45
N LEU A 6 -6.58 -11.78 12.21
CA LEU A 6 -7.29 -10.51 12.08
C LEU A 6 -7.06 -9.82 10.73
N LEU A 7 -5.97 -10.11 10.04
CA LEU A 7 -5.69 -9.54 8.72
C LEU A 7 -6.30 -10.37 7.58
N SER A 8 -6.41 -11.68 7.75
CA SER A 8 -6.92 -12.63 6.76
C SER A 8 -8.44 -12.67 6.68
N LEU A 9 -9.15 -12.51 7.80
CA LEU A 9 -10.61 -12.52 7.81
C LEU A 9 -11.21 -11.47 6.85
N THR A 10 -12.29 -11.79 6.19
CA THR A 10 -13.16 -10.81 5.54
C THR A 10 -13.98 -10.05 6.59
N VAL A 11 -14.66 -8.98 6.18
CA VAL A 11 -15.57 -8.25 7.08
C VAL A 11 -16.72 -9.14 7.54
N GLY A 12 -17.26 -9.98 6.65
CA GLY A 12 -18.34 -10.91 6.96
C GLY A 12 -17.92 -11.96 8.00
N GLU A 13 -16.76 -12.58 7.82
CA GLU A 13 -16.24 -13.58 8.76
C GLU A 13 -15.89 -12.98 10.12
N LEU A 14 -15.30 -11.77 10.13
CA LEU A 14 -15.06 -11.03 11.37
C LEU A 14 -16.38 -10.74 12.08
N ASN A 15 -17.39 -10.22 11.38
CA ASN A 15 -18.70 -9.93 11.97
C ASN A 15 -19.38 -11.20 12.52
N LYS A 16 -19.28 -12.34 11.82
CA LYS A 16 -19.79 -13.62 12.30
C LYS A 16 -19.11 -14.05 13.60
N LYS A 17 -17.78 -13.93 13.69
CA LYS A 17 -17.01 -14.20 14.93
C LYS A 17 -17.35 -13.23 16.05
N MET A 18 -17.75 -11.99 15.74
CA MET A 18 -18.11 -10.97 16.73
C MET A 18 -19.57 -11.02 17.20
N LYS A 19 -20.43 -11.90 16.64
CA LYS A 19 -21.90 -11.89 16.85
C LYS A 19 -22.34 -11.93 18.32
N ASN A 20 -21.65 -12.72 19.15
CA ASN A 20 -21.98 -12.91 20.56
C ASN A 20 -20.89 -12.36 21.50
N VAL A 21 -20.04 -11.47 20.98
CA VAL A 21 -18.97 -10.81 21.75
C VAL A 21 -19.51 -9.50 22.30
N ASN A 22 -19.03 -9.07 23.47
CA ASN A 22 -19.48 -7.82 24.06
C ASN A 22 -19.09 -6.61 23.18
N VAL A 23 -19.89 -5.55 23.22
CA VAL A 23 -19.73 -4.40 22.31
C VAL A 23 -18.38 -3.70 22.47
N SER A 24 -17.84 -3.61 23.69
CA SER A 24 -16.54 -2.97 23.95
C SER A 24 -15.40 -3.73 23.29
N GLN A 25 -15.35 -5.05 23.47
CA GLN A 25 -14.36 -5.93 22.86
C GLN A 25 -14.48 -5.92 21.33
N VAL A 26 -15.70 -5.88 20.78
CA VAL A 26 -15.89 -5.73 19.33
C VAL A 26 -15.27 -4.43 18.82
N LYS A 27 -15.42 -3.31 19.54
CA LYS A 27 -14.78 -2.03 19.17
C LYS A 27 -13.26 -2.15 19.22
N GLU A 28 -12.69 -2.73 20.27
CA GLU A 28 -11.24 -2.93 20.40
C GLU A 28 -10.67 -3.79 19.29
N VAL A 29 -11.33 -4.92 18.97
CA VAL A 29 -10.92 -5.82 17.88
C VAL A 29 -10.98 -5.12 16.52
N LYS A 30 -12.04 -4.35 16.25
CA LYS A 30 -12.15 -3.55 15.01
C LYS A 30 -11.09 -2.47 14.93
N GLN A 31 -10.80 -1.79 16.04
CA GLN A 31 -9.76 -0.77 16.11
C GLN A 31 -8.37 -1.38 15.86
N LEU A 32 -8.06 -2.52 16.49
CA LEU A 32 -6.81 -3.24 16.27
C LEU A 32 -6.66 -3.62 14.80
N ARG A 33 -7.71 -4.20 14.19
CA ARG A 33 -7.71 -4.53 12.76
C ARG A 33 -7.49 -3.30 11.87
N ARG A 34 -8.11 -2.15 12.19
CA ARG A 34 -7.92 -0.89 11.46
C ARG A 34 -6.46 -0.45 11.51
N THR A 35 -5.85 -0.45 12.70
CA THR A 35 -4.44 -0.12 12.89
C THR A 35 -3.53 -1.04 12.07
N LEU A 36 -3.79 -2.35 12.09
CA LEU A 36 -3.01 -3.33 11.35
C LEU A 36 -3.12 -3.15 9.82
N LYS A 37 -4.33 -2.93 9.29
CA LYS A 37 -4.51 -2.63 7.85
C LYS A 37 -3.84 -1.32 7.46
N ASN A 38 -3.96 -0.27 8.28
CA ASN A 38 -3.29 1.01 8.06
C ASN A 38 -1.77 0.88 8.02
N ARG A 39 -1.18 0.01 8.85
CA ARG A 39 0.24 -0.31 8.78
C ARG A 39 0.63 -0.90 7.42
N GLY A 40 -0.16 -1.84 6.90
CA GLY A 40 0.02 -2.38 5.55
C GLY A 40 -0.11 -1.33 4.45
N TYR A 41 -1.11 -0.44 4.56
CA TYR A 41 -1.28 0.66 3.62
C TYR A 41 -0.11 1.63 3.61
N ALA A 42 0.50 1.93 4.77
CA ALA A 42 1.69 2.76 4.85
C ALA A 42 2.89 2.13 4.10
N ALA A 43 3.08 0.81 4.23
CA ALA A 43 4.12 0.10 3.48
C ALA A 43 3.87 0.17 1.96
N ILE A 44 2.65 -0.11 1.51
CA ILE A 44 2.26 -0.01 0.10
C ILE A 44 2.46 1.42 -0.43
N CYS A 45 2.09 2.44 0.35
CA CYS A 45 2.27 3.84 -0.02
C CYS A 45 3.74 4.19 -0.25
N ARG A 46 4.63 3.75 0.64
CA ARG A 46 6.09 3.95 0.49
C ARG A 46 6.62 3.26 -0.76
N ASN A 47 6.23 2.01 -1.00
CA ASN A 47 6.67 1.25 -2.18
C ASN A 47 6.20 1.90 -3.48
N LYS A 48 4.92 2.31 -3.56
CA LYS A 48 4.39 3.03 -4.73
C LYS A 48 5.12 4.34 -5.00
N ARG A 49 5.53 5.06 -3.95
CA ARG A 49 6.32 6.29 -4.10
C ARG A 49 7.68 5.99 -4.70
N VAL A 50 8.40 5.00 -4.19
CA VAL A 50 9.71 4.59 -4.72
C VAL A 50 9.60 4.14 -6.18
N GLU A 51 8.59 3.34 -6.50
CA GLU A 51 8.31 2.91 -7.87
C GLU A 51 8.05 4.10 -8.80
N GLN A 52 7.24 5.08 -8.36
CA GLN A 52 6.95 6.28 -9.15
C GLN A 52 8.20 7.14 -9.38
N ILE A 53 9.06 7.29 -8.37
CA ILE A 53 10.33 8.00 -8.50
C ILE A 53 11.20 7.32 -9.57
N GLY A 54 11.35 5.99 -9.49
CA GLY A 54 12.15 5.23 -10.46
C GLY A 54 11.61 5.35 -11.89
N LYS A 55 10.28 5.37 -12.07
CA LYS A 55 9.65 5.61 -13.39
C LYS A 55 10.02 6.98 -13.95
N LEU A 56 9.90 8.03 -13.14
CA LEU A 56 10.22 9.40 -13.56
C LEU A 56 11.72 9.58 -13.86
N GLU A 57 12.60 8.93 -13.10
CA GLU A 57 14.05 8.96 -13.35
C GLU A 57 14.41 8.26 -14.66
N ALA A 58 13.78 7.11 -14.95
CA ALA A 58 13.97 6.39 -16.20
C ALA A 58 13.47 7.21 -17.40
N GLU A 59 12.31 7.85 -17.28
CA GLU A 59 11.74 8.74 -18.30
C GLU A 59 12.67 9.93 -18.58
N LYS A 60 13.13 10.61 -17.52
CA LYS A 60 14.11 11.70 -17.63
C LYS A 60 15.37 11.25 -18.37
N LYS A 61 15.92 10.08 -18.03
CA LYS A 61 17.11 9.54 -18.69
C LYS A 61 16.87 9.26 -20.18
N SER A 62 15.69 8.72 -20.52
CA SER A 62 15.30 8.47 -21.91
C SER A 62 15.24 9.78 -22.71
N LEU A 63 14.55 10.80 -22.18
CA LEU A 63 14.42 12.11 -22.82
C LEU A 63 15.78 12.81 -22.99
N GLN A 64 16.67 12.70 -21.99
CA GLN A 64 18.03 13.24 -22.09
C GLN A 64 18.84 12.57 -23.21
N LYS A 65 18.68 11.25 -23.38
CA LYS A 65 19.33 10.51 -24.47
C LYS A 65 18.80 10.97 -25.83
N GLU A 66 17.48 11.11 -25.96
CA GLU A 66 16.84 11.59 -27.19
C GLU A 66 17.32 12.99 -27.58
N ILE A 67 17.38 13.93 -26.62
CA ILE A 67 17.93 15.27 -26.84
C ILE A 67 19.39 15.20 -27.31
N SER A 68 20.20 14.32 -26.72
CA SER A 68 21.61 14.17 -27.11
C SER A 68 21.75 13.66 -28.54
N THR A 69 20.95 12.66 -28.93
CA THR A 69 20.93 12.14 -30.30
C THR A 69 20.53 13.23 -31.29
N LEU A 70 19.42 13.94 -31.04
CA LEU A 70 18.94 15.00 -31.93
C LEU A 70 19.94 16.17 -32.05
N LYS A 71 20.72 16.46 -31.01
CA LYS A 71 21.79 17.47 -31.06
C LYS A 71 22.97 17.00 -31.91
N GLN A 72 23.30 15.71 -31.89
CA GLN A 72 24.35 15.14 -32.73
C GLN A 72 23.93 15.09 -34.20
N GLU A 73 22.68 14.79 -34.50
CA GLU A 73 22.14 14.76 -35.88
C GLU A 73 22.07 16.16 -36.52
N LYS A 74 22.02 17.23 -35.72
CA LYS A 74 21.95 18.61 -36.19
C LYS A 74 23.31 19.31 -36.38
N ASN A 75 24.41 18.66 -35.99
CA ASN A 75 25.78 19.15 -36.20
C ASN A 75 26.45 18.36 -37.33
#